data_AF-A0A3P7QH82-F1
#
_entry.id   AF-A0A3P7QH82-F1
#
_cell.length_a   1.000
_cell.length_b   1.000
_cell.length_c   1.000
_cell.angle_alpha   90.00
_cell.angle_beta   90.00
_cell.angle_gamma   90.00
#
_symmetry.space_group_name_H-M   'P 1'
#
loop_
_entity.id
_entity.type
_entity.pdbx_description
1 polymer ?
#
loop_
_entity_poly.entity_id
_entity_poly.type
_entity_poly.pdbx_seq_one_letter_code
_entity_poly.pdbx_strand_id
1 'polypeptide(L)'
;MDFRFVIKTMMADHPLRVLIVFTVSYWICMSWMFTQCERYDGKLDVEHYYLNSMWFIMVTFMSIGYGDIVPNTYCGRTLSITTGIVGAGVSSALIAVISRKLELSRAEKHVNNFMADSKLTNQRKNAAASVLQETWFIHKYKKALHKGDELRLRQHQRRFLHSINEFRRIKWDQRKLQEKGNSLLDVGKVRLTHPFMTLSSKFEYLNFLCGYNNEALTKPFSYAHS
;
A
#
# COMPACT_ATOMS: atom_id res chain seq x y z
N MET A 1 -29.44 -14.95 16.14
CA MET A 1 -28.43 -14.98 15.06
C MET A 1 -27.90 -13.57 14.87
N ASP A 2 -26.64 -13.32 15.18
CA ASP A 2 -26.06 -11.97 15.08
C ASP A 2 -25.75 -11.62 13.61
N PHE A 3 -26.66 -10.87 12.97
CA PHE A 3 -26.48 -10.38 11.60
C PHE A 3 -25.16 -9.61 11.39
N ARG A 4 -24.66 -8.95 12.45
CA ARG A 4 -23.37 -8.24 12.44
C ARG A 4 -22.18 -9.19 12.23
N PHE A 5 -22.25 -10.41 12.75
CA PHE A 5 -21.21 -11.41 12.57
C PHE A 5 -21.22 -11.92 11.13
N VAL A 6 -22.39 -12.28 10.60
CA VAL A 6 -22.56 -12.76 9.21
C VAL A 6 -22.05 -11.73 8.20
N ILE A 7 -22.42 -10.46 8.37
CA ILE A 7 -21.98 -9.37 7.48
C ILE A 7 -20.45 -9.19 7.54
N LYS A 8 -19.84 -9.27 8.74
CA LYS A 8 -18.38 -9.21 8.88
C LYS A 8 -17.67 -10.36 8.18
N THR A 9 -18.19 -11.58 8.33
CA THR A 9 -17.62 -12.78 7.72
C THR A 9 -17.72 -12.71 6.18
N MET A 10 -18.88 -12.35 5.63
CA MET A 10 -19.04 -12.23 4.17
C MET A 10 -18.18 -11.12 3.55
N MET A 11 -18.00 -9.99 4.24
CA MET A 11 -17.09 -8.92 3.79
C MET A 11 -15.61 -9.32 3.84
N ALA A 12 -15.23 -10.25 4.73
CA ALA A 12 -13.86 -10.75 4.82
C ALA A 12 -13.53 -11.72 3.67
N ASP A 13 -14.43 -12.64 3.36
CA ASP A 13 -14.19 -13.68 2.36
C ASP A 13 -14.25 -13.12 0.92
N HIS A 14 -15.33 -12.40 0.59
CA HIS A 14 -15.58 -11.88 -0.76
C HIS A 14 -16.12 -10.45 -0.75
N PRO A 15 -15.30 -9.43 -0.39
CA PRO A 15 -15.74 -8.04 -0.24
C PRO A 15 -16.38 -7.47 -1.52
N LEU A 16 -15.86 -7.85 -2.69
CA LEU A 16 -16.36 -7.36 -3.98
C LEU A 16 -17.74 -7.94 -4.32
N ARG A 17 -18.02 -9.21 -3.99
CA ARG A 17 -19.36 -9.80 -4.21
C ARG A 17 -20.41 -9.12 -3.35
N VAL A 18 -20.09 -8.84 -2.09
CA VAL A 18 -21.00 -8.13 -1.16
C VAL A 18 -21.31 -6.73 -1.68
N LEU A 19 -20.29 -6.01 -2.16
CA LEU A 19 -20.44 -4.66 -2.72
C LEU A 19 -21.34 -4.68 -3.97
N ILE A 20 -21.13 -5.63 -4.90
CA ILE A 20 -21.98 -5.78 -6.09
C ILE A 20 -23.44 -6.05 -5.71
N VAL A 21 -23.70 -6.99 -4.79
CA VAL A 21 -25.07 -7.30 -4.35
C VAL A 21 -25.74 -6.08 -3.72
N PHE A 22 -25.02 -5.35 -2.88
CA PHE A 22 -25.51 -4.11 -2.27
C PHE A 22 -25.84 -3.06 -3.34
N THR A 23 -24.96 -2.81 -4.30
CA THR A 23 -25.18 -1.85 -5.39
C THR A 23 -26.39 -2.21 -6.26
N VAL A 24 -26.52 -3.47 -6.67
CA VAL A 24 -27.66 -3.91 -7.49
C VAL A 24 -28.97 -3.78 -6.71
N SER A 25 -29.00 -4.17 -5.44
CA SER A 25 -30.20 -4.01 -4.60
C SER A 25 -30.59 -2.53 -4.42
N TYR A 26 -29.59 -1.66 -4.23
CA TYR A 26 -29.78 -0.22 -4.11
C TYR A 26 -30.35 0.38 -5.40
N TRP A 27 -29.84 -0.03 -6.57
CA TRP A 27 -30.35 0.42 -7.86
C TRP A 27 -31.81 0.04 -8.08
N ILE A 28 -32.21 -1.19 -7.73
CA ILE A 28 -33.60 -1.64 -7.85
C ILE A 28 -34.51 -0.82 -6.91
N CYS A 29 -34.11 -0.63 -5.65
CA CYS A 29 -34.87 0.16 -4.67
C CYS A 29 -35.01 1.62 -5.10
N MET A 30 -33.91 2.27 -5.51
CA MET A 30 -33.93 3.67 -5.92
C MET A 30 -34.68 3.88 -7.24
N SER A 31 -34.59 2.94 -8.19
CA SER A 31 -35.38 2.96 -9.42
C SER A 31 -36.87 2.88 -9.12
N TRP A 32 -37.28 2.02 -8.17
CA TRP A 32 -38.66 1.96 -7.70
C TRP A 32 -39.10 3.27 -7.02
N MET A 33 -38.27 3.85 -6.16
CA MET A 33 -38.59 5.13 -5.50
C MET A 33 -38.69 6.28 -6.51
N PHE A 34 -37.78 6.35 -7.47
CA PHE A 34 -37.77 7.36 -8.52
C PHE A 34 -39.01 7.27 -9.39
N THR A 35 -39.42 6.04 -9.74
CA THR A 35 -40.67 5.81 -10.47
C THR A 35 -41.90 6.26 -9.68
N GLN A 36 -41.96 6.04 -8.36
CA GLN A 36 -43.09 6.57 -7.56
C GLN A 36 -43.10 8.09 -7.51
N CYS A 37 -41.93 8.74 -7.47
CA CYS A 37 -41.85 10.18 -7.35
C CYS A 37 -42.23 10.94 -8.62
N GLU A 38 -41.86 10.50 -9.83
CA GLU A 38 -42.32 11.19 -11.05
C GLU A 38 -43.65 10.65 -11.60
N ARG A 39 -44.14 9.49 -11.12
CA ARG A 39 -45.52 9.03 -11.44
C ARG A 39 -46.60 9.99 -10.95
N TYR A 40 -46.28 10.84 -9.97
CA TYR A 40 -47.17 11.88 -9.48
C TYR A 40 -47.43 13.02 -10.49
N ASP A 41 -46.57 13.19 -11.51
CA ASP A 41 -46.69 14.29 -12.50
C ASP A 41 -47.51 13.90 -13.75
N GLY A 42 -47.95 12.63 -13.87
CA GLY A 42 -49.05 12.20 -14.75
C GLY A 42 -48.87 12.34 -16.28
N LYS A 43 -47.67 12.63 -16.79
CA LYS A 43 -47.45 13.08 -18.18
C LYS A 43 -46.89 12.08 -19.19
N LEU A 44 -46.64 10.80 -18.87
CA LEU A 44 -45.94 9.88 -19.79
C LEU A 44 -46.43 8.41 -19.74
N ASP A 45 -46.32 7.72 -20.88
CA ASP A 45 -46.71 6.31 -21.08
C ASP A 45 -45.95 5.32 -20.16
N VAL A 46 -46.69 4.35 -19.63
CA VAL A 46 -46.32 3.51 -18.47
C VAL A 46 -45.18 2.51 -18.77
N GLU A 47 -45.02 2.08 -20.01
CA GLU A 47 -44.17 0.93 -20.35
C GLU A 47 -42.66 1.26 -20.38
N HIS A 48 -42.28 2.45 -20.86
CA HIS A 48 -40.87 2.85 -20.98
C HIS A 48 -40.30 3.51 -19.72
N TYR A 49 -41.16 3.76 -18.73
CA TYR A 49 -40.83 4.58 -17.58
C TYR A 49 -39.91 3.88 -16.55
N TYR A 50 -40.05 2.56 -16.37
CA TYR A 50 -39.20 1.78 -15.45
C TYR A 50 -37.76 1.65 -15.94
N LEU A 51 -37.57 1.34 -17.22
CA LEU A 51 -36.23 1.21 -17.82
C LEU A 51 -35.51 2.56 -17.84
N ASN A 52 -36.21 3.65 -18.18
CA ASN A 52 -35.67 5.01 -18.14
C ASN A 52 -35.26 5.42 -16.71
N SER A 53 -36.04 5.06 -15.71
CA SER A 53 -35.73 5.33 -14.31
C SER A 53 -34.53 4.52 -13.81
N MET A 54 -34.45 3.24 -14.17
CA MET A 54 -33.29 2.39 -13.84
C MET A 54 -32.01 2.94 -14.50
N TRP A 55 -32.09 3.33 -15.78
CA TRP A 55 -31.00 3.97 -16.50
C TRP A 55 -30.53 5.27 -15.83
N PHE A 56 -31.46 6.16 -15.48
CA PHE A 56 -31.14 7.41 -14.80
C PHE A 56 -30.40 7.17 -13.48
N ILE A 57 -30.86 6.23 -12.65
CA ILE A 57 -30.22 5.89 -11.38
C ILE A 57 -28.81 5.32 -11.59
N MET A 58 -28.59 4.49 -12.61
CA MET A 58 -27.27 3.93 -12.94
C MET A 58 -26.28 5.02 -13.34
N VAL A 59 -26.70 5.88 -14.28
CA VAL A 59 -25.88 6.98 -14.81
C VAL A 59 -25.55 8.00 -13.73
N THR A 60 -26.49 8.28 -12.82
CA THR A 60 -26.29 9.17 -11.68
C THR A 60 -25.36 8.55 -10.64
N PHE A 61 -25.53 7.26 -10.33
CA PHE A 61 -24.67 6.54 -9.39
C PHE A 61 -23.22 6.45 -9.85
N MET A 62 -23.01 6.26 -11.16
CA MET A 62 -21.68 6.25 -11.77
C MET A 62 -21.11 7.66 -11.98
N SER A 63 -21.84 8.70 -11.57
CA SER A 63 -21.45 10.12 -11.73
C SER A 63 -21.17 10.51 -13.18
N ILE A 64 -21.85 9.89 -14.16
CA ILE A 64 -21.74 10.23 -15.59
C ILE A 64 -22.64 11.42 -15.93
N GLY A 65 -23.93 11.32 -15.60
CA GLY A 65 -24.91 12.40 -15.78
C GLY A 65 -25.10 12.87 -17.23
N TYR A 66 -25.57 12.00 -18.15
CA TYR A 66 -25.80 12.38 -19.56
C TYR A 66 -26.80 13.52 -19.76
N GLY A 67 -27.81 13.63 -18.88
CA GLY A 67 -28.82 14.69 -18.94
C GLY A 67 -29.95 14.44 -19.94
N ASP A 68 -30.03 13.23 -20.49
CA ASP A 68 -31.12 12.73 -21.34
C ASP A 68 -32.45 12.60 -20.58
N ILE A 69 -32.38 12.21 -19.30
CA ILE A 69 -33.51 12.13 -18.38
C ILE A 69 -33.19 12.94 -17.13
N VAL A 70 -34.12 13.81 -16.70
CA VAL A 70 -33.93 14.73 -15.57
C VAL A 70 -35.17 14.72 -14.67
N PRO A 71 -35.02 14.68 -13.33
CA PRO A 71 -36.15 14.77 -12.41
C PRO A 71 -36.78 16.15 -12.41
N ASN A 72 -38.09 16.20 -12.62
CA ASN A 72 -38.87 17.43 -12.55
C ASN A 72 -39.40 17.67 -11.14
N THR A 73 -39.65 16.59 -10.38
CA THR A 73 -40.19 16.67 -9.02
C THR A 73 -39.11 16.98 -7.97
N TYR A 74 -39.51 17.65 -6.89
CA TYR A 74 -38.62 17.89 -5.75
C TYR A 74 -38.12 16.57 -5.14
N CYS A 75 -38.97 15.54 -5.05
CA CYS A 75 -38.55 14.23 -4.59
C CYS A 75 -37.46 13.62 -5.49
N GLY A 76 -37.67 13.59 -6.81
CA GLY A 76 -36.70 13.04 -7.76
C GLY A 76 -35.33 13.73 -7.68
N ARG A 77 -35.31 15.05 -7.42
CA ARG A 77 -34.08 15.82 -7.20
C ARG A 77 -33.37 15.44 -5.90
N THR A 78 -34.09 15.16 -4.82
CA THR A 78 -33.47 14.65 -3.58
C THR A 78 -32.91 13.24 -3.78
N LEU A 79 -33.61 12.39 -4.54
CA LEU A 79 -33.12 11.05 -4.87
C LEU A 79 -31.85 11.08 -5.72
N SER A 80 -31.72 12.02 -6.67
CA SER A 80 -30.50 12.13 -7.47
C SER A 80 -29.28 12.56 -6.63
N ILE A 81 -29.45 13.52 -5.72
CA ILE A 81 -28.38 13.97 -4.80
C ILE A 81 -27.93 12.81 -3.89
N THR A 82 -28.88 12.11 -3.26
CA THR A 82 -28.56 10.98 -2.36
C THR A 82 -27.89 9.84 -3.12
N THR A 83 -28.34 9.53 -4.34
CA THR A 83 -27.71 8.54 -5.23
C THR A 83 -26.26 8.90 -5.54
N GLY A 84 -25.97 10.17 -5.83
CA GLY A 84 -24.60 10.64 -6.08
C GLY A 84 -23.68 10.48 -4.85
N ILE A 85 -24.16 10.83 -3.65
CA ILE A 85 -23.39 10.68 -2.41
C ILE A 85 -23.07 9.20 -2.15
N VAL A 86 -24.06 8.31 -2.29
CA VAL A 86 -23.86 6.86 -2.10
C VAL A 86 -22.91 6.31 -3.18
N GLY A 87 -23.05 6.73 -4.43
CA GLY A 87 -22.16 6.34 -5.53
C GLY A 87 -20.69 6.68 -5.28
N ALA A 88 -20.42 7.88 -4.77
CA ALA A 88 -19.08 8.28 -4.36
C ALA A 88 -18.52 7.42 -3.22
N GLY A 89 -19.36 7.12 -2.21
CA GLY A 89 -18.99 6.24 -1.10
C GLY A 89 -18.65 4.81 -1.54
N VAL A 90 -19.47 4.23 -2.42
CA VAL A 90 -19.25 2.87 -2.96
C VAL A 90 -18.01 2.82 -3.84
N SER A 91 -17.78 3.83 -4.68
CA SER A 91 -16.56 3.94 -5.51
C SER A 91 -15.30 3.98 -4.64
N SER A 92 -15.34 4.75 -3.54
CA SER A 92 -14.23 4.81 -2.58
C SER A 92 -13.94 3.45 -1.93
N ALA A 93 -15.00 2.75 -1.50
CA ALA A 93 -14.88 1.41 -0.92
C ALA A 93 -14.32 0.39 -1.92
N LEU A 94 -14.76 0.46 -3.18
CA LEU A 94 -14.29 -0.41 -4.26
C LEU A 94 -12.78 -0.23 -4.51
N ILE A 95 -12.30 1.01 -4.59
CA ILE A 95 -10.86 1.30 -4.74
C ILE A 95 -10.07 0.74 -3.55
N ALA A 96 -10.56 0.90 -2.32
CA ALA A 96 -9.90 0.37 -1.13
C ALA A 96 -9.82 -1.18 -1.15
N VAL A 97 -10.88 -1.86 -1.59
CA VAL A 97 -10.90 -3.32 -1.72
C VAL A 97 -9.93 -3.79 -2.81
N ILE A 98 -9.95 -3.14 -3.97
CA ILE A 98 -9.03 -3.46 -5.08
C ILE A 98 -7.59 -3.26 -4.63
N SER A 99 -7.27 -2.15 -3.96
CA SER A 99 -5.93 -1.89 -3.44
C SER A 99 -5.45 -3.01 -2.51
N ARG A 100 -6.30 -3.50 -1.60
CA ARG A 100 -5.96 -4.64 -0.72
C ARG A 100 -5.78 -5.97 -1.46
N LYS A 101 -6.46 -6.17 -2.58
CA LYS A 101 -6.29 -7.38 -3.41
C LYS A 101 -5.09 -7.29 -4.36
N LEU A 102 -4.69 -6.08 -4.75
CA LEU A 102 -3.47 -5.81 -5.53
C LEU A 102 -2.20 -5.82 -4.69
N GLU A 103 -2.32 -5.61 -3.37
CA GLU A 103 -1.22 -5.89 -2.45
C GLU A 103 -0.87 -7.38 -2.55
N LEU A 104 0.27 -7.69 -3.18
CA LEU A 104 0.77 -9.05 -3.35
C LEU A 104 0.69 -9.81 -2.03
N SER A 105 0.17 -11.03 -2.09
CA SER A 105 0.16 -11.91 -0.92
C SER A 105 1.58 -12.05 -0.37
N ARG A 106 1.72 -12.23 0.94
CA ARG A 106 3.05 -12.32 1.60
C ARG A 106 3.95 -13.36 0.92
N ALA A 107 3.36 -14.47 0.47
CA ALA A 107 4.07 -15.52 -0.26
C ALA A 107 4.60 -15.04 -1.63
N GLU A 108 3.76 -14.35 -2.40
CA GLU A 108 4.16 -13.80 -3.72
C GLU A 108 5.21 -12.72 -3.57
N LYS A 109 5.08 -11.86 -2.55
CA LYS A 109 6.08 -10.84 -2.22
C LYS A 109 7.42 -11.48 -1.83
N HIS A 110 7.41 -12.56 -1.06
CA HIS A 110 8.60 -13.30 -0.70
C HIS A 110 9.30 -13.90 -1.93
N VAL A 111 8.54 -14.56 -2.81
CA VAL A 111 9.07 -15.10 -4.07
C VAL A 111 9.65 -13.99 -4.93
N ASN A 112 8.94 -12.86 -5.08
CA ASN A 112 9.43 -11.72 -5.87
C ASN A 112 10.73 -11.14 -5.30
N ASN A 113 10.85 -11.03 -3.98
CA ASN A 113 12.08 -10.57 -3.33
C ASN A 113 13.24 -11.56 -3.55
N PHE A 114 12.98 -12.86 -3.36
CA PHE A 114 13.97 -13.90 -3.61
C PHE A 114 14.44 -13.90 -5.08
N MET A 115 13.51 -13.72 -6.02
CA MET A 115 13.81 -13.66 -7.44
C MET A 115 14.68 -12.44 -7.79
N ALA A 116 14.40 -11.28 -7.16
CA ALA A 116 15.22 -10.07 -7.30
C ALA A 116 16.64 -10.27 -6.74
N ASP A 117 16.77 -10.88 -5.56
CA ASP A 117 18.06 -11.15 -4.91
C ASP A 117 18.92 -12.15 -5.71
N SER A 118 18.29 -13.21 -6.21
CA SER A 118 18.95 -14.22 -7.06
C SER A 118 19.48 -13.59 -8.35
N LYS A 119 18.68 -12.74 -9.01
CA LYS A 119 19.07 -12.05 -10.24
C LYS A 119 20.26 -11.12 -10.01
N LEU A 120 20.24 -10.30 -8.97
CA LEU A 120 21.36 -9.39 -8.65
C LEU A 120 22.63 -10.16 -8.29
N THR A 121 22.51 -11.27 -7.58
CA THR A 121 23.66 -12.12 -7.23
C THR A 121 24.34 -12.67 -8.48
N ASN A 122 23.55 -13.12 -9.47
CA ASN A 122 24.09 -13.58 -10.74
C ASN A 122 24.71 -12.44 -11.57
N GLN A 123 24.04 -11.29 -11.65
CA GLN A 123 24.58 -10.11 -12.33
C GLN A 123 25.90 -9.65 -11.71
N ARG A 124 26.02 -9.67 -10.38
CA ARG A 124 27.26 -9.31 -9.67
C ARG A 124 28.42 -10.24 -10.04
N LYS A 125 28.16 -11.55 -10.13
CA LYS A 125 29.17 -12.54 -10.54
C LYS A 125 29.62 -12.30 -11.98
N ASN A 126 28.67 -12.05 -12.89
CA ASN A 126 28.98 -11.79 -14.30
C ASN A 126 29.78 -10.48 -14.47
N ALA A 127 29.36 -9.40 -13.81
CA ALA A 127 30.09 -8.13 -13.86
C ALA A 127 31.49 -8.23 -13.24
N ALA A 128 31.64 -8.97 -12.14
CA ALA A 128 32.96 -9.23 -11.55
C ALA A 128 33.86 -10.01 -12.52
N ALA A 129 33.32 -11.01 -13.23
CA ALA A 129 34.05 -11.75 -14.24
C ALA A 129 34.52 -10.84 -15.39
N SER A 130 33.66 -9.93 -15.88
CA SER A 130 34.03 -8.96 -16.91
C SER A 130 35.14 -8.00 -16.46
N VAL A 131 35.08 -7.50 -15.23
CA VAL A 131 36.15 -6.65 -14.65
C VAL A 131 37.49 -7.40 -14.63
N LEU A 132 37.49 -8.66 -14.17
CA LEU A 132 38.70 -9.48 -14.12
C LEU A 132 39.25 -9.78 -15.52
N GLN A 133 38.38 -10.12 -16.48
CA GLN A 133 38.76 -10.37 -17.87
C GLN A 133 39.43 -9.14 -18.49
N GLU A 134 38.81 -7.96 -18.40
CA GLU A 134 39.38 -6.72 -18.95
C GLU A 134 40.68 -6.32 -18.23
N THR A 135 40.78 -6.53 -16.90
CA THR A 135 42.04 -6.33 -16.15
C THR A 135 43.16 -7.19 -16.71
N TRP A 136 42.88 -8.47 -16.95
CA TRP A 136 43.86 -9.40 -17.52
C TRP A 136 44.29 -9.01 -18.94
N PHE A 137 43.34 -8.63 -19.81
CA PHE A 137 43.66 -8.15 -21.15
C PHE A 137 44.56 -6.90 -21.10
N ILE A 138 44.24 -5.92 -20.26
CA ILE A 138 45.07 -4.72 -20.08
C ILE A 138 46.49 -5.10 -19.65
N HIS A 139 46.63 -6.02 -18.68
CA HIS A 139 47.95 -6.48 -18.24
C HIS A 139 48.74 -7.15 -19.36
N LYS A 140 48.11 -8.04 -20.13
CA LYS A 140 48.72 -8.75 -21.25
C LYS A 140 49.23 -7.81 -22.34
N TYR A 141 48.39 -6.87 -22.81
CA TYR A 141 48.77 -5.92 -23.86
C TYR A 141 49.79 -4.89 -23.38
N LYS A 142 49.76 -4.50 -22.10
CA LYS A 142 50.80 -3.64 -21.51
C LYS A 142 52.17 -4.34 -21.48
N LYS A 143 52.21 -5.66 -21.26
CA LYS A 143 53.45 -6.44 -21.24
C LYS A 143 53.98 -6.80 -22.64
N ALA A 144 53.10 -6.91 -23.64
CA ALA A 144 53.45 -7.34 -25.00
C ALA A 144 54.05 -6.24 -25.92
N LEU A 145 54.07 -4.97 -25.47
CA LEU A 145 54.79 -3.79 -26.00
C LEU A 145 55.19 -3.79 -27.51
N HIS A 146 54.25 -4.00 -28.43
CA HIS A 146 54.43 -3.75 -29.87
C HIS A 146 53.82 -2.39 -30.27
N LYS A 147 54.53 -1.61 -31.09
CA LYS A 147 54.20 -0.23 -31.55
C LYS A 147 52.82 -0.03 -32.21
N GLY A 148 52.05 -1.10 -32.46
CA GLY A 148 50.71 -1.05 -33.06
C GLY A 148 49.54 -1.33 -32.10
N ASP A 149 49.80 -1.78 -30.86
CA ASP A 149 48.74 -2.24 -29.94
C ASP A 149 48.16 -1.13 -29.03
N GLU A 150 48.64 0.12 -29.13
CA GLU A 150 48.15 1.23 -28.28
C GLU A 150 46.65 1.50 -28.43
N LEU A 151 46.13 1.41 -29.66
CA LEU A 151 44.69 1.57 -29.94
C LEU A 151 43.85 0.48 -29.26
N ARG A 152 44.36 -0.77 -29.27
CA ARG A 152 43.71 -1.92 -28.61
C ARG A 152 43.77 -1.79 -27.09
N LEU A 153 44.88 -1.31 -26.54
CA LEU A 153 45.02 -1.04 -25.11
C LEU A 153 44.03 0.03 -24.64
N ARG A 154 43.90 1.16 -25.37
CA ARG A 154 42.91 2.21 -25.06
C ARG A 154 41.47 1.71 -25.15
N GLN A 155 41.18 0.76 -26.05
CA GLN A 155 39.87 0.14 -26.14
C GLN A 155 39.57 -0.74 -24.92
N HIS A 156 40.51 -1.58 -24.48
CA HIS A 156 40.36 -2.40 -23.28
C HIS A 156 40.26 -1.55 -22.00
N GLN A 157 41.01 -0.45 -21.89
CA GLN A 157 40.87 0.49 -20.78
C GLN A 157 39.47 1.12 -20.71
N ARG A 158 38.86 1.49 -21.84
CA ARG A 158 37.48 1.99 -21.88
C ARG A 158 36.47 0.91 -21.44
N ARG A 159 36.63 -0.33 -21.92
CA ARG A 159 35.78 -1.47 -21.54
C ARG A 159 35.92 -1.83 -20.06
N PHE A 160 37.12 -1.71 -19.51
CA PHE A 160 37.38 -1.89 -18.09
C PHE A 160 36.68 -0.84 -17.23
N LEU A 161 36.79 0.45 -17.58
CA LEU A 161 36.08 1.53 -16.88
C LEU A 161 34.56 1.34 -16.94
N HIS A 162 34.04 0.90 -18.09
CA HIS A 162 32.63 0.55 -18.23
C HIS A 162 32.23 -0.60 -17.30
N SER A 163 33.02 -1.68 -17.27
CA SER A 163 32.78 -2.84 -16.41
C SER A 163 32.83 -2.50 -14.92
N ILE A 164 33.73 -1.59 -14.50
CA ILE A 164 33.78 -1.07 -13.13
C ILE A 164 32.51 -0.28 -12.79
N ASN A 165 32.04 0.57 -13.70
CA ASN A 165 30.85 1.39 -13.48
C ASN A 165 29.59 0.50 -13.39
N GLU A 166 29.48 -0.52 -14.24
CA GLU A 166 28.46 -1.57 -14.16
C GLU A 166 28.51 -2.31 -12.81
N PHE A 167 29.68 -2.79 -12.40
CA PHE A 167 29.83 -3.47 -11.10
C PHE A 167 29.45 -2.57 -9.92
N ARG A 168 29.84 -1.30 -9.95
CA ARG A 168 29.50 -0.31 -8.92
C ARG A 168 27.99 -0.06 -8.86
N ARG A 169 27.31 0.01 -10.03
CA ARG A 169 25.85 0.13 -10.13
C ARG A 169 25.16 -1.08 -9.50
N ILE A 170 25.54 -2.29 -9.88
CA ILE A 170 24.95 -3.53 -9.33
C ILE A 170 25.16 -3.61 -7.80
N LYS A 171 26.34 -3.24 -7.30
CA LYS A 171 26.61 -3.18 -5.85
C LYS A 171 25.76 -2.12 -5.14
N TRP A 172 25.44 -1.01 -5.81
CA TRP A 172 24.51 0.00 -5.27
C TRP A 172 23.08 -0.55 -5.20
N ASP A 173 22.62 -1.21 -6.25
CA ASP A 173 21.29 -1.82 -6.30
C ASP A 173 21.11 -2.90 -5.24
N GLN A 174 22.15 -3.71 -4.99
CA GLN A 174 22.17 -4.70 -3.91
C GLN A 174 22.00 -4.05 -2.53
N ARG A 175 22.71 -2.95 -2.26
CA ARG A 175 22.57 -2.21 -0.98
C ARG A 175 21.15 -1.67 -0.80
N LYS A 176 20.56 -1.14 -1.87
CA LYS A 176 19.18 -0.63 -1.84
C LYS A 176 18.15 -1.71 -1.50
N LEU A 177 18.33 -2.95 -1.97
CA LEU A 177 17.46 -4.07 -1.56
C LEU A 177 17.68 -4.45 -0.08
N GLN A 178 18.92 -4.50 0.37
CA GLN A 178 19.25 -4.81 1.75
C GLN A 178 18.71 -3.75 2.74
N GLU A 179 18.79 -2.46 2.38
CA GLU A 179 18.22 -1.35 3.16
C GLU A 179 16.68 -1.44 3.27
N LYS A 180 16.00 -1.86 2.18
CA LYS A 180 14.56 -2.15 2.22
C LYS A 180 14.24 -3.34 3.14
N GLY A 181 15.09 -4.37 3.16
CA GLY A 181 14.94 -5.49 4.09
C GLY A 181 15.15 -5.07 5.54
N ASN A 182 16.22 -4.32 5.82
CA ASN A 182 16.55 -3.85 7.17
C ASN A 182 15.49 -2.90 7.73
N SER A 183 14.95 -1.99 6.91
CA SER A 183 13.86 -1.09 7.35
C SER A 183 12.58 -1.85 7.71
N LEU A 184 12.25 -2.94 7.01
CA LEU A 184 11.12 -3.82 7.38
C LEU A 184 11.37 -4.56 8.71
N LEU A 185 12.60 -5.02 8.95
CA LEU A 185 12.99 -5.66 10.20
C LEU A 185 12.98 -4.68 11.38
N ASP A 186 13.39 -3.43 11.16
CA ASP A 186 13.38 -2.39 12.18
C ASP A 186 11.94 -2.06 12.62
N VAL A 187 11.01 -1.92 11.66
CA VAL A 187 9.58 -1.78 11.97
C VAL A 187 9.04 -2.98 12.77
N GLY A 188 9.53 -4.19 12.49
CA GLY A 188 9.21 -5.40 13.25
C GLY A 188 9.76 -5.37 14.69
N LYS A 189 11.02 -4.94 14.86
CA LYS A 189 11.66 -4.77 16.17
C LYS A 189 10.97 -3.70 17.00
N VAL A 190 10.57 -2.56 16.42
CA VAL A 190 9.82 -1.51 17.10
C VAL A 190 8.51 -2.04 17.69
N ARG A 191 7.78 -2.90 16.96
CA ARG A 191 6.58 -3.57 17.51
C ARG A 191 6.89 -4.52 18.66
N LEU A 192 8.04 -5.18 18.64
CA LEU A 192 8.48 -6.09 19.70
C LEU A 192 9.06 -5.35 20.93
N THR A 193 9.57 -4.13 20.77
CA THR A 193 10.08 -3.31 21.89
C THR A 193 8.99 -2.54 22.63
N HIS A 194 7.83 -2.27 22.01
CA HIS A 194 6.69 -1.66 22.72
C HIS A 194 6.18 -2.43 23.96
N PRO A 195 6.02 -3.78 23.95
CA PRO A 195 5.70 -4.53 25.17
C PRO A 195 6.87 -4.58 26.17
N PHE A 196 8.12 -4.44 25.72
CA PHE A 196 9.29 -4.43 26.60
C PHE A 196 9.47 -3.08 27.32
N MET A 197 9.19 -1.96 26.63
CA MET A 197 9.31 -0.61 27.20
C MET A 197 8.20 -0.32 28.23
N THR A 198 7.01 -0.94 28.09
CA THR A 198 5.93 -0.87 29.09
C THR A 198 6.19 -1.72 30.33
N LEU A 199 6.95 -2.82 30.20
CA LEU A 199 7.43 -3.62 31.34
C LEU A 199 8.55 -2.93 32.12
N SER A 200 9.50 -2.28 31.42
CA SER A 200 10.58 -1.50 32.05
C SER A 200 10.04 -0.31 32.86
N SER A 201 9.07 0.42 32.30
CA SER A 201 8.46 1.57 32.99
C SER A 201 7.57 1.16 34.18
N LYS A 202 6.96 -0.03 34.16
CA LYS A 202 6.33 -0.62 35.37
C LYS A 202 7.34 -1.00 36.45
N PHE A 203 8.52 -1.48 36.07
CA PHE A 203 9.59 -1.85 37.01
C PHE A 203 10.24 -0.62 37.66
N GLU A 204 10.43 0.47 36.92
CA GLU A 204 10.88 1.76 37.48
C GLU A 204 9.84 2.38 38.43
N TYR A 205 8.54 2.30 38.10
CA TYR A 205 7.48 2.76 39.01
C TYR A 205 7.42 1.96 40.32
N LEU A 206 7.64 0.64 40.26
CA LEU A 206 7.71 -0.23 41.44
C LEU A 206 8.94 0.06 42.31
N ASN A 207 10.10 0.32 41.71
CA ASN A 207 11.29 0.73 42.45
C ASN A 207 11.13 2.12 43.07
N PHE A 208 10.45 3.05 42.39
CA PHE A 208 10.17 4.38 42.92
C PHE A 208 9.21 4.32 44.12
N LEU A 209 8.16 3.49 44.06
CA LEU A 209 7.25 3.27 45.19
C LEU A 209 7.91 2.51 46.35
N CYS A 210 8.82 1.57 46.08
CA CYS A 210 9.56 0.84 47.11
C CYS A 210 10.65 1.71 47.77
N GLY A 211 11.24 2.67 47.05
CA GLY A 211 12.22 3.62 47.59
C GLY A 211 11.60 4.68 48.51
N TYR A 212 10.38 5.15 48.20
CA TYR A 212 9.72 6.19 48.99
C TYR A 212 9.26 5.71 50.38
N ASN A 213 9.09 4.41 50.58
CA ASN A 213 8.62 3.86 51.86
C ASN A 213 9.72 3.67 52.91
N ASN A 214 11.00 3.87 52.56
CA ASN A 214 12.11 3.75 53.52
C ASN A 214 12.61 5.10 54.07
N GLU A 215 12.25 6.24 53.46
CA GLU A 215 12.72 7.56 53.93
C GLU A 215 11.77 8.25 54.94
N ALA A 216 10.56 7.71 55.15
CA ALA A 216 9.57 8.32 56.04
C ALA A 216 9.74 7.98 57.54
N LEU A 217 10.79 7.25 57.95
CA LEU A 217 10.91 6.72 59.32
C LEU A 217 12.20 7.10 60.08
N THR A 218 13.07 7.97 59.56
CA THR A 218 14.28 8.37 60.30
C THR A 218 14.67 9.85 60.10
N LYS A 219 14.02 10.78 60.81
CA LYS A 219 14.67 12.03 61.27
C LYS A 219 14.07 12.53 62.59
N PRO A 220 14.82 12.53 63.71
CA PRO A 220 14.54 13.37 64.86
C PRO A 220 15.18 14.77 64.71
N PHE A 221 14.50 15.73 65.33
CA PHE A 221 14.88 17.12 65.66
C PHE A 221 16.32 17.29 66.20
N SER A 222 17.05 18.33 65.78
CA SER A 222 17.70 19.28 66.72
C SER A 222 18.33 20.53 66.06
N TYR A 223 18.15 21.64 66.78
CA TYR A 223 18.72 23.00 66.85
C TYR A 223 20.13 23.32 66.32
N ALA A 224 20.30 24.58 65.86
CA ALA A 224 21.42 25.44 66.27
C ALA A 224 21.07 26.94 66.15
N HIS A 225 21.40 27.67 67.21
CA HIS A 225 21.19 29.10 67.48
C HIS A 225 22.45 29.90 67.08
N SER A 226 22.28 31.07 66.44
CA SER A 226 22.92 32.38 66.71
C SER A 226 22.81 33.28 65.49
#